data_AF-A0A7C4S5V3-F1
#
_entry.id   AF-A0A7C4S5V3-F1
#
_cell.length_a   1.000
_cell.length_b   1.000
_cell.length_c   1.000
_cell.angle_alpha   90.00
_cell.angle_beta   90.00
_cell.angle_gamma   90.00
#
_symmetry.space_group_name_H-M   'P 1'
#
loop_
_entity.id
_entity.type
_entity.pdbx_description
1 polymer ?
#
loop_
_entity_poly.entity_id
_entity_poly.type
_entity_poly.pdbx_seq_one_letter_code
_entity_poly.pdbx_strand_id
1 'polypeptide(L)'
;MEKAEILEKIKEAEQRMEEMIREAEEEKKKKILTAKEEARKLIEKAEEEAKKIKEEIISKSRADIDLEKTKIKERRTAEINSIVKKGESKINEVAEFLYNEFVRAIEHA
;
A
#
# COMPACT_ATOMS: atom_id res chain seq x y z
N MET A 1 31.15 -47.54 58.59
CA MET A 1 30.95 -47.75 57.14
C MET A 1 29.68 -47.04 56.66
N GLU A 2 28.52 -47.23 57.31
CA GLU A 2 27.26 -46.54 56.93
C GLU A 2 27.35 -45.00 56.81
N LYS A 3 28.05 -44.31 57.72
CA LYS A 3 28.20 -42.84 57.64
C LYS A 3 28.95 -42.37 56.38
N ALA A 4 29.87 -43.16 55.85
CA ALA A 4 30.63 -42.82 54.64
C ALA A 4 29.77 -43.00 53.39
N GLU A 5 29.01 -44.11 53.30
CA GLU A 5 28.06 -44.35 52.21
C GLU A 5 26.93 -43.31 52.18
N ILE A 6 26.47 -42.83 53.34
CA ILE A 6 25.47 -41.76 53.40
C ILE A 6 26.03 -40.45 52.85
N LEU A 7 27.27 -40.08 53.20
CA LEU A 7 27.91 -38.87 52.69
C LEU A 7 28.18 -38.95 51.18
N GLU A 8 28.54 -40.12 50.67
CA GLU A 8 28.74 -40.35 49.24
C GLU A 8 27.42 -40.22 48.46
N LYS A 9 26.32 -40.76 48.98
CA LYS A 9 24.97 -40.57 48.40
C LYS A 9 24.51 -39.11 48.42
N ILE A 10 24.82 -38.36 49.50
CA ILE A 10 24.51 -36.92 49.57
C ILE A 10 25.29 -36.16 48.49
N LYS A 11 26.58 -36.45 48.35
CA LYS A 11 27.43 -35.81 47.35
C LYS A 11 27.01 -36.10 45.91
N GLU A 12 26.61 -37.34 45.61
CA GLU A 12 26.02 -37.68 44.31
C GLU A 12 24.69 -36.93 44.06
N ALA A 13 23.83 -36.82 45.09
CA ALA A 13 22.59 -36.09 44.98
C ALA A 13 22.81 -34.59 44.74
N GLU A 14 23.78 -33.98 45.42
CA GLU A 14 24.20 -32.59 45.22
C GLU A 14 24.71 -32.36 43.78
N GLN A 15 25.58 -33.24 43.28
CA GLN A 15 26.10 -33.14 41.90
C GLN A 15 24.97 -33.27 40.86
N ARG A 16 24.06 -34.23 41.02
CA ARG A 16 22.90 -34.35 40.13
C ARG A 16 22.01 -33.12 40.18
N MET A 17 21.86 -32.51 41.35
CA MET A 17 21.06 -31.29 41.50
C MET A 17 21.71 -30.10 40.80
N GLU A 18 23.04 -29.94 40.91
CA GLU A 18 23.77 -28.91 40.17
C GLU A 18 23.69 -29.09 38.65
N GLU A 19 23.77 -30.33 38.17
CA GLU A 19 23.58 -30.66 36.75
C GLU A 19 22.17 -30.31 36.28
N MET A 20 21.13 -30.70 37.03
CA MET A 20 19.74 -30.34 36.72
C MET A 20 19.51 -28.83 36.68
N ILE A 21 20.12 -28.07 37.60
CA ILE A 21 20.03 -26.60 37.60
C ILE A 21 20.70 -26.02 36.35
N ARG A 22 21.88 -26.52 35.99
CA ARG A 22 22.61 -26.06 34.80
C ARG A 22 21.84 -26.33 33.51
N GLU A 23 21.28 -27.52 33.38
CA GLU A 23 20.44 -27.89 32.23
C GLU A 23 19.18 -27.01 32.16
N ALA A 24 18.50 -26.78 33.27
CA ALA A 24 17.33 -25.91 33.32
C ALA A 24 17.66 -24.45 32.94
N GLU A 25 18.82 -23.94 33.35
CA GLU A 25 19.28 -22.60 32.95
C GLU A 25 19.60 -22.52 31.46
N GLU A 26 20.23 -23.55 30.89
CA GLU A 26 20.50 -23.62 29.45
C GLU A 26 19.21 -23.71 28.64
N GLU A 27 18.26 -24.55 29.04
CA GLU A 27 16.95 -24.63 28.40
C GLU A 27 16.20 -23.30 28.45
N LYS A 28 16.23 -22.62 29.60
CA LYS A 28 15.64 -21.28 29.75
C LYS A 28 16.25 -20.30 28.76
N LYS A 29 17.59 -20.28 28.63
CA LYS A 29 18.29 -19.41 27.68
C LYS A 29 17.92 -19.75 26.24
N LYS A 30 17.88 -21.04 25.87
CA LYS A 30 17.47 -21.50 24.53
C LYS A 30 16.04 -21.05 24.21
N LYS A 31 15.07 -21.28 25.11
CA LYS A 31 13.67 -20.87 24.93
C LYS A 31 13.54 -19.36 24.71
N ILE A 32 14.26 -18.55 25.49
CA ILE A 32 14.26 -17.09 25.33
C ILE A 32 14.86 -16.67 23.98
N LEU A 33 15.95 -17.31 23.56
CA LEU A 33 16.60 -17.00 22.28
C LEU A 33 15.67 -17.33 21.11
N THR A 34 15.09 -18.54 21.10
CA THR A 34 14.14 -18.98 20.08
C THR A 34 12.93 -18.04 20.02
N ALA A 35 12.33 -17.68 21.16
CA ALA A 35 11.22 -16.74 21.18
C ALA A 35 11.58 -15.36 20.61
N LYS A 36 12.81 -14.87 20.87
CA LYS A 36 13.29 -13.61 20.29
C LYS A 36 13.51 -13.70 18.79
N GLU A 37 14.04 -14.81 18.30
CA GLU A 37 14.23 -15.04 16.86
C GLU A 37 12.89 -15.16 16.13
N GLU A 38 11.93 -15.87 16.71
CA GLU A 38 10.58 -15.98 16.17
C GLU A 38 9.88 -14.62 16.13
N ALA A 39 10.00 -13.83 17.19
CA ALA A 39 9.46 -12.47 17.23
C ALA A 39 10.08 -11.58 16.14
N ARG A 40 11.40 -11.65 15.92
CA ARG A 40 12.07 -10.92 14.84
C ARG A 40 11.57 -11.35 13.47
N LYS A 41 11.47 -12.66 13.21
CA LYS A 41 10.93 -13.21 11.96
C LYS A 41 9.49 -12.75 11.71
N LEU A 42 8.69 -12.63 12.76
CA LEU A 42 7.31 -12.17 12.66
C LEU A 42 7.26 -10.68 12.27
N ILE A 43 8.12 -9.85 12.87
CA ILE A 43 8.24 -8.43 12.52
C ILE A 43 8.71 -8.27 11.07
N GLU A 44 9.77 -8.98 10.67
CA GLU A 44 10.30 -8.92 9.30
C GLU A 44 9.25 -9.33 8.26
N LYS A 45 8.48 -10.40 8.53
CA LYS A 45 7.36 -10.81 7.66
C LYS A 45 6.28 -9.74 7.58
N ALA A 46 5.89 -9.16 8.72
CA ALA A 46 4.88 -8.12 8.75
C ALA A 46 5.33 -6.86 7.97
N GLU A 47 6.61 -6.49 8.06
CA GLU A 47 7.18 -5.38 7.29
C GLU A 47 7.20 -5.69 5.78
N GLU A 48 7.56 -6.91 5.39
CA GLU A 48 7.55 -7.33 3.99
C GLU A 48 6.13 -7.33 3.41
N GLU A 49 5.15 -7.84 4.16
CA GLU A 49 3.74 -7.82 3.78
C GLU A 49 3.21 -6.39 3.67
N ALA A 50 3.52 -5.53 4.64
CA ALA A 50 3.14 -4.12 4.61
C ALA A 50 3.73 -3.40 3.37
N LYS A 51 4.97 -3.73 3.00
CA LYS A 51 5.61 -3.19 1.79
C LYS A 51 4.89 -3.66 0.52
N LYS A 52 4.55 -4.95 0.42
CA LYS A 52 3.78 -5.51 -0.71
C LYS A 52 2.41 -4.84 -0.85
N ILE A 53 1.68 -4.70 0.25
CA ILE A 53 0.37 -4.03 0.27
C ILE A 53 0.51 -2.56 -0.18
N LYS A 54 1.52 -1.85 0.31
CA LYS A 54 1.80 -0.47 -0.11
C LYS A 54 2.06 -0.37 -1.61
N GLU A 55 2.90 -1.25 -2.16
CA GLU A 55 3.20 -1.29 -3.59
C GLU A 55 1.95 -1.59 -4.43
N GLU A 56 1.12 -2.53 -3.98
CA GLU A 56 -0.15 -2.87 -4.63
C GLU A 56 -1.12 -1.69 -4.64
N ILE A 57 -1.28 -0.99 -3.51
CA ILE A 57 -2.12 0.20 -3.40
C ILE A 57 -1.63 1.29 -4.37
N ILE A 58 -0.33 1.57 -4.38
CA ILE A 58 0.25 2.59 -5.27
C ILE A 58 0.01 2.21 -6.75
N SER A 59 0.20 0.95 -7.10
CA SER A 59 -0.02 0.47 -8.46
C SER A 59 -1.49 0.59 -8.88
N LYS A 60 -2.43 0.19 -8.01
CA LYS A 60 -3.86 0.31 -8.26
C LYS A 60 -4.28 1.78 -8.40
N SER A 61 -3.87 2.63 -7.47
CA SER A 61 -4.18 4.06 -7.53
C SER A 61 -3.63 4.73 -8.79
N ARG A 62 -2.45 4.33 -9.29
CA ARG A 62 -1.91 4.83 -10.56
C ARG A 62 -2.79 4.41 -11.74
N ALA A 63 -3.17 3.13 -11.80
CA ALA A 63 -4.05 2.62 -12.84
C ALA A 63 -5.41 3.34 -12.85
N ASP A 64 -5.98 3.58 -11.66
CA ASP A 64 -7.24 4.32 -11.51
C ASP A 64 -7.11 5.78 -11.98
N ILE A 65 -6.01 6.46 -11.63
CA ILE A 65 -5.72 7.82 -12.09
C ILE A 65 -5.62 7.87 -13.62
N ASP A 66 -4.92 6.92 -14.24
CA ASP A 66 -4.75 6.89 -15.69
C ASP A 66 -6.08 6.60 -16.42
N LEU A 67 -6.91 5.73 -15.84
CA LEU A 67 -8.26 5.46 -16.34
C LEU A 67 -9.14 6.72 -16.27
N GLU A 68 -9.17 7.39 -15.12
CA GLU A 68 -9.95 8.63 -14.94
C GLU A 68 -9.45 9.76 -15.85
N LYS A 69 -8.13 9.88 -16.01
CA LYS A 69 -7.53 10.84 -16.95
C LYS A 69 -7.99 10.59 -18.39
N THR A 70 -8.07 9.33 -18.79
CA THR A 70 -8.55 8.92 -20.11
C THR A 70 -10.03 9.28 -20.28
N LYS A 71 -10.88 8.92 -19.30
CA LYS A 71 -12.31 9.29 -19.29
C LYS A 71 -12.52 10.80 -19.38
N ILE A 72 -11.74 11.59 -18.62
CA ILE A 72 -11.82 13.06 -18.66
C ILE A 72 -11.47 13.57 -20.06
N LYS A 73 -10.40 13.07 -20.68
CA LYS A 73 -9.99 13.46 -22.04
C LYS A 73 -11.06 13.12 -23.07
N GLU A 74 -11.61 11.92 -23.03
CA GLU A 74 -12.68 11.48 -23.94
C GLU A 74 -13.93 12.35 -23.78
N ARG A 75 -14.37 12.59 -22.53
CA ARG A 75 -15.52 13.45 -22.24
C ARG A 75 -15.31 14.87 -22.77
N ARG A 76 -14.13 15.45 -22.54
CA ARG A 76 -13.79 16.80 -23.02
C ARG A 76 -13.73 16.85 -24.54
N THR A 77 -13.18 15.83 -25.18
CA THR A 77 -13.12 15.74 -26.64
C THR A 77 -14.52 15.66 -27.24
N ALA A 78 -15.42 14.87 -26.64
CA ALA A 78 -16.81 14.80 -27.06
C ALA A 78 -17.55 16.14 -26.88
N GLU A 79 -17.31 16.84 -25.76
CA GLU A 79 -17.86 18.17 -25.49
C GLU A 79 -17.37 19.20 -26.52
N ILE A 80 -16.06 19.25 -26.79
CA ILE A 80 -15.47 20.12 -27.81
C ILE A 80 -16.08 19.84 -29.18
N ASN A 81 -16.14 18.58 -29.60
CA ASN A 81 -16.71 18.20 -30.89
C ASN A 81 -18.20 18.60 -31.00
N SER A 82 -18.95 18.53 -29.91
CA SER A 82 -20.34 19.00 -29.86
C SER A 82 -20.44 20.52 -30.03
N ILE A 83 -19.56 21.28 -29.37
CA ILE A 83 -19.49 22.74 -29.51
C ILE A 83 -19.11 23.13 -30.94
N VAL A 84 -18.08 22.50 -31.51
CA VAL A 84 -17.62 22.76 -32.88
C VAL A 84 -18.75 22.50 -33.88
N LYS A 85 -19.41 21.35 -33.80
CA LYS A 85 -20.56 21.03 -34.68
C LYS A 85 -21.70 22.04 -34.56
N LYS A 86 -22.02 22.49 -33.34
CA LYS A 86 -23.02 23.54 -33.12
C LYS A 86 -22.59 24.87 -33.73
N GLY A 87 -21.32 25.24 -33.58
CA GLY A 87 -20.75 26.44 -34.20
C GLY A 87 -20.85 26.37 -35.72
N GLU A 88 -20.35 25.30 -36.32
CA GLU A 88 -20.37 25.07 -37.77
C GLU A 88 -21.79 25.15 -38.35
N SER A 89 -22.78 24.56 -37.66
CA SER A 89 -24.19 24.61 -38.11
C SER A 89 -24.79 26.03 -38.15
N LYS A 90 -24.22 26.97 -37.39
CA LYS A 90 -24.72 28.35 -37.27
C LYS A 90 -23.94 29.37 -38.09
N ILE A 91 -22.82 28.99 -38.72
CA ILE A 91 -21.96 29.93 -39.46
C ILE A 91 -22.76 30.70 -40.52
N ASN A 92 -23.55 29.99 -41.33
CA ASN A 92 -24.31 30.61 -42.41
C ASN A 92 -25.40 31.55 -41.88
N GLU A 93 -26.12 31.13 -40.83
CA GLU A 93 -27.15 31.95 -40.17
C GLU A 93 -26.56 33.25 -39.60
N VAL A 94 -25.41 33.15 -38.93
CA VAL A 94 -24.73 34.32 -38.37
C VAL A 94 -24.18 35.23 -39.47
N ALA A 95 -23.61 34.67 -40.54
CA ALA A 95 -23.12 35.45 -41.67
C ALA A 95 -24.25 36.23 -42.36
N GLU A 96 -25.41 35.59 -42.56
CA GLU A 96 -26.60 36.23 -43.12
C GLU A 96 -27.15 37.31 -42.19
N PHE A 97 -27.22 37.05 -40.88
CA PHE A 97 -27.63 38.04 -39.89
C PHE A 97 -26.73 39.28 -39.91
N LEU A 98 -25.40 39.09 -39.89
CA LEU A 98 -24.43 40.19 -39.92
C LEU A 98 -24.51 40.98 -41.23
N TYR A 99 -24.68 40.31 -42.37
CA TYR A 99 -24.88 40.96 -43.66
C TYR A 99 -26.13 41.85 -43.66
N ASN A 100 -27.25 41.33 -43.16
CA ASN A 100 -28.51 42.07 -43.09
C ASN A 100 -28.41 43.28 -42.14
N GLU A 101 -27.73 43.14 -41.00
CA GLU A 101 -27.46 44.27 -40.10
C GLU A 101 -26.60 45.35 -40.77
N PHE A 102 -25.57 44.95 -41.52
CA PHE A 102 -24.73 45.88 -42.26
C PHE A 102 -25.52 46.66 -43.31
N VAL A 103 -26.36 45.98 -44.10
CA VAL A 103 -27.23 46.63 -45.09
C VAL A 103 -28.18 47.62 -44.40
N ARG A 104 -28.85 47.22 -43.32
CA ARG A 104 -29.71 48.11 -42.52
C ARG A 104 -28.96 49.35 -42.03
N ALA A 105 -27.73 49.18 -41.54
CA ALA A 105 -26.92 50.28 -41.04
C ALA A 105 -26.53 51.27 -42.14
N ILE A 106 -26.32 50.82 -43.38
CA ILE A 106 -26.03 51.69 -44.53
C ILE A 106 -27.28 52.35 -45.08
N GLU A 107 -28.41 51.64 -45.14
CA GLU A 107 -29.68 52.20 -45.63
C GLU A 107 -30.27 53.26 -44.70
N HIS A 108 -29.85 53.28 -43.42
CA HIS A 108 -30.28 54.24 -42.41
C HIS A 108 -29.19 55.25 -42.00
N ALA A 109 -28.06 55.32 -42.73
CA ALA A 109 -27.00 56.33 -42.58
C ALA A 109 -27.12 57.45 -43.61
#